data_AF-A0A2G9G7R6-F1
#
_entry.id   AF-A0A2G9G7R6-F1
#
_cell.length_a   1.000
_cell.length_b   1.000
_cell.length_c   1.000
_cell.angle_alpha   90.00
_cell.angle_beta   90.00
_cell.angle_gamma   90.00
#
_symmetry.space_group_name_H-M   'P 1'
#
loop_
_entity.id
_entity.type
_entity.pdbx_description
1 polymer ?
#
loop_
_entity_poly.entity_id
_entity_poly.type
_entity_poly.pdbx_seq_one_letter_code
_entity_poly.pdbx_strand_id
1 'polypeptide(L)'
;MITISTVGVPNTIRKLASHKLQSTLALSLHASNQKLREKIVPSAKSYPLDAIMKDCKHYFLETGRRVSFEYTLLAGVNDTVELAMELAELLHEWGPGYHVNLIPFNPIESSDYQRPYKKSVLAFSEALESRKITVSIRQTRGLDASAACGQLRNEFQKTPLLAGSGDVESQLKMAVAS
;
A
#
# COMPACT_ATOMS: atom_id res chain seq x y z
N MET A 1 -6.73 -18.64 2.07
CA MET A 1 -5.78 -18.01 1.13
C MET A 1 -5.12 -16.85 1.85
N ILE A 2 -3.79 -16.79 1.86
CA ILE A 2 -3.03 -15.72 2.53
C ILE A 2 -2.53 -14.74 1.47
N THR A 3 -2.76 -13.44 1.69
CA THR A 3 -2.21 -12.38 0.85
C THR A 3 -1.16 -11.62 1.63
N ILE A 4 0.02 -11.41 1.03
CA ILE A 4 1.10 -10.60 1.58
C ILE A 4 1.05 -9.25 0.87
N SER A 5 0.82 -8.18 1.63
CA SER A 5 0.77 -6.82 1.11
C SER A 5 2.06 -6.06 1.44
N THR A 6 2.53 -5.24 0.50
CA THR A 6 3.73 -4.41 0.66
C THR A 6 3.61 -3.10 -0.11
N VAL A 7 4.28 -2.05 0.38
CA VAL A 7 4.46 -0.78 -0.34
C VAL A 7 5.61 -0.84 -1.35
N GLY A 8 6.27 -2.00 -1.48
CA GLY A 8 7.49 -2.17 -2.25
C GLY A 8 8.68 -1.74 -1.42
N VAL A 9 9.24 -2.68 -0.64
CA VAL A 9 10.53 -2.49 0.01
C VAL A 9 11.59 -3.18 -0.86
N PRO A 10 12.70 -2.52 -1.22
CA PRO A 10 13.71 -3.10 -2.10
C PRO A 10 14.16 -4.50 -1.67
N ASN A 11 14.37 -5.39 -2.63
CA ASN A 11 14.81 -6.78 -2.44
C ASN A 11 13.84 -7.71 -1.68
N THR A 12 12.71 -7.22 -1.15
CA THR A 12 11.78 -8.07 -0.39
C THR A 12 10.90 -8.94 -1.27
N ILE A 13 10.44 -8.43 -2.42
CA ILE A 13 9.56 -9.15 -3.35
C ILE A 13 10.31 -10.33 -3.99
N ARG A 14 11.58 -10.14 -4.38
CA ARG A 14 12.43 -11.23 -4.89
C ARG A 14 12.65 -12.32 -3.85
N LYS A 15 12.96 -11.92 -2.61
CA LYS A 15 13.11 -12.86 -1.50
C LYS A 15 11.81 -13.63 -1.25
N LEU A 16 10.67 -12.97 -1.35
CA LEU A 16 9.38 -13.63 -1.22
C LEU A 16 9.14 -14.66 -2.34
N ALA A 17 9.50 -14.32 -3.59
CA ALA A 17 9.36 -15.21 -4.73
C ALA A 17 10.14 -16.52 -4.55
N SER A 18 11.36 -16.47 -4.01
CA SER A 18 12.20 -17.66 -3.82
C SER A 18 11.66 -18.64 -2.78
N HIS A 19 10.83 -18.16 -1.84
CA HIS A 19 10.18 -19.03 -0.84
C HIS A 19 9.01 -19.83 -1.41
N LYS A 20 8.52 -19.53 -2.63
CA LYS A 20 7.43 -20.24 -3.34
C LYS A 20 6.20 -20.53 -2.47
N LEU A 21 5.90 -19.61 -1.55
CA LEU A 21 4.79 -19.74 -0.62
C LEU A 21 3.46 -19.83 -1.39
N GLN A 22 2.48 -20.52 -0.80
CA GLN A 22 1.11 -20.54 -1.31
C GLN A 22 0.34 -19.26 -0.94
N SER A 23 0.93 -18.11 -1.22
CA SER A 23 0.37 -16.79 -0.97
C SER A 23 0.30 -15.97 -2.26
N THR A 24 -0.58 -14.97 -2.27
CA THR A 24 -0.60 -13.94 -3.33
C THR A 24 0.11 -12.69 -2.88
N LEU A 25 0.74 -11.99 -3.81
CA LEU A 25 1.34 -10.69 -3.57
C LEU A 25 0.33 -9.58 -3.89
N ALA A 26 0.15 -8.66 -2.94
CA ALA A 26 -0.51 -7.39 -3.15
C ALA A 26 0.50 -6.24 -3.04
N LEU A 27 0.62 -5.39 -4.06
CA LEU A 27 1.46 -4.20 -4.03
C LEU A 27 0.59 -2.95 -3.89
N SER A 28 0.83 -2.15 -2.86
CA SER A 28 0.27 -0.80 -2.70
C SER A 28 0.92 0.16 -3.70
N LEU A 29 0.33 0.23 -4.90
CA LEU A 29 0.86 1.00 -6.02
C LEU A 29 0.38 2.46 -6.00
N HIS A 30 -0.94 2.64 -5.97
CA HIS A 30 -1.67 3.91 -5.81
C HIS A 30 -1.41 5.03 -6.85
N ALA A 31 -0.54 4.81 -7.84
CA ALA A 31 -0.24 5.79 -8.88
C ALA A 31 0.25 5.09 -10.16
N SER A 32 -0.02 5.71 -11.31
CA SER A 32 0.40 5.26 -12.64
C SER A 32 1.83 5.66 -13.00
N ASN A 33 2.40 6.67 -12.34
CA ASN A 33 3.76 7.14 -12.57
C ASN A 33 4.50 7.49 -11.26
N GLN A 34 5.83 7.57 -11.34
CA GLN A 34 6.69 7.81 -10.18
C GLN A 34 6.37 9.13 -9.46
N LYS A 35 6.15 10.22 -10.21
CA LYS A 35 5.90 11.55 -9.62
C LYS A 35 4.63 11.54 -8.77
N LEU A 36 3.55 10.96 -9.28
CA LEU A 36 2.29 10.84 -8.54
C LEU A 36 2.45 9.85 -7.36
N ARG A 37 3.23 8.78 -7.54
CA ARG A 37 3.51 7.80 -6.49
C ARG A 37 4.23 8.44 -5.30
N GLU A 38 5.23 9.27 -5.53
CA GLU A 38 5.95 9.99 -4.47
C GLU A 38 5.09 11.02 -3.75
N LYS A 39 4.08 11.58 -4.42
CA LYS A 39 3.09 12.47 -3.80
C LYS A 39 2.18 11.71 -2.83
N ILE A 40 1.70 10.53 -3.22
CA ILE A 40 0.73 9.75 -2.45
C ILE A 40 1.41 8.89 -1.37
N VAL A 41 2.58 8.32 -1.69
CA VAL A 41 3.39 7.47 -0.82
C VAL A 41 4.78 8.09 -0.71
N PRO A 42 5.03 9.01 0.25
CA PRO A 42 6.31 9.73 0.31
C PRO A 42 7.55 8.83 0.45
N SER A 43 7.41 7.64 1.05
CA SER A 43 8.48 6.64 1.14
C SER A 43 8.85 6.02 -0.21
N ALA A 44 8.04 6.19 -1.25
CA ALA A 44 8.28 5.70 -2.61
C ALA A 44 9.53 6.31 -3.28
N LYS A 45 10.02 7.45 -2.79
CA LYS A 45 11.22 8.12 -3.34
C LYS A 45 12.46 7.22 -3.34
N SER A 46 12.57 6.33 -2.36
CA SER A 46 13.73 5.44 -2.22
C SER A 46 13.68 4.22 -3.14
N TYR A 47 12.53 3.96 -3.79
CA TYR A 47 12.37 2.80 -4.65
C TYR A 47 11.59 3.12 -5.93
N PRO A 48 12.31 3.29 -7.06
CA PRO A 48 11.71 3.65 -8.35
C PRO A 48 10.65 2.65 -8.80
N LEU A 49 9.59 3.18 -9.43
CA LEU A 49 8.48 2.40 -9.96
C LEU A 49 8.94 1.29 -10.91
N ASP A 50 9.83 1.60 -11.85
CA ASP A 50 10.41 0.62 -12.78
C ASP A 50 11.04 -0.58 -12.04
N ALA A 51 11.82 -0.30 -10.99
CA ALA A 51 12.48 -1.33 -10.20
C ALA A 51 11.47 -2.20 -9.42
N ILE A 52 10.36 -1.61 -8.96
CA ILE A 52 9.26 -2.35 -8.32
C ILE A 52 8.54 -3.23 -9.33
N MET A 53 8.22 -2.69 -10.51
CA MET A 53 7.52 -3.43 -11.55
C MET A 53 8.37 -4.59 -12.06
N LYS A 54 9.69 -4.41 -12.17
CA LYS A 54 10.64 -5.50 -12.46
C LYS A 54 10.59 -6.61 -11.42
N ASP A 55 10.52 -6.26 -10.14
CA ASP A 55 10.43 -7.23 -9.05
C ASP A 55 9.08 -7.95 -9.03
N CYS A 56 7.97 -7.25 -9.33
CA CYS A 56 6.65 -7.86 -9.51
C CYS A 56 6.61 -8.84 -10.69
N LYS A 57 7.19 -8.46 -11.83
CA LYS A 57 7.34 -9.34 -12.99
C LYS A 57 8.15 -10.59 -12.64
N HIS A 58 9.27 -10.42 -11.93
CA HIS A 58 10.07 -11.54 -11.46
C HIS A 58 9.28 -12.47 -10.54
N TYR A 59 8.51 -11.92 -9.58
CA TYR A 59 7.64 -12.72 -8.72
C TYR A 59 6.63 -13.55 -9.53
N PHE A 60 5.98 -12.95 -10.53
CA PHE A 60 5.04 -13.67 -11.40
C PHE A 60 5.75 -14.79 -12.17
N LEU A 61 6.91 -14.53 -12.77
CA LEU A 61 7.66 -15.52 -13.54
C LEU A 61 8.16 -16.69 -12.67
N GLU A 62 8.60 -16.43 -11.45
CA GLU A 62 9.14 -17.46 -10.56
C GLU A 62 8.04 -18.34 -9.92
N THR A 63 6.87 -17.76 -9.67
CA THR A 63 5.80 -18.42 -8.89
C THR A 63 4.60 -18.84 -9.72
N GLY A 64 4.40 -18.25 -10.91
CA GLY A 64 3.17 -18.35 -11.71
C GLY A 64 1.96 -17.67 -11.07
N ARG A 65 2.14 -16.96 -9.94
CA ARG A 65 1.02 -16.37 -9.17
C ARG A 65 0.82 -14.91 -9.54
N ARG A 66 -0.44 -14.55 -9.79
CA ARG A 66 -0.85 -13.18 -10.13
C ARG A 66 -0.47 -12.18 -9.02
N VAL A 67 0.03 -11.02 -9.42
CA VAL A 67 0.22 -9.87 -8.52
C VAL A 67 -1.03 -8.99 -8.54
N SER A 68 -1.51 -8.61 -7.36
CA SER A 68 -2.62 -7.65 -7.21
C SER A 68 -2.06 -6.25 -6.92
N PHE A 69 -2.37 -5.28 -7.76
CA PHE A 69 -2.03 -3.88 -7.52
C PHE A 69 -3.18 -3.20 -6.79
N GLU A 70 -2.94 -2.85 -5.54
CA GLU A 70 -3.87 -2.07 -4.72
C GLU A 70 -3.75 -0.59 -5.14
N TYR A 71 -4.87 -0.01 -5.57
CA TYR A 71 -4.92 1.36 -6.08
C TYR A 71 -6.00 2.14 -5.33
N THR A 72 -5.58 2.90 -4.32
CA THR A 72 -6.48 3.78 -3.58
C THR A 72 -6.84 4.98 -4.44
N LEU A 73 -8.12 5.15 -4.75
CA LEU A 73 -8.62 6.28 -5.52
C LEU A 73 -8.92 7.44 -4.59
N LEU A 74 -8.32 8.59 -4.88
CA LEU A 74 -8.36 9.84 -4.14
C LEU A 74 -8.94 10.93 -5.06
N ALA A 75 -10.02 11.57 -4.62
CA ALA A 75 -10.77 12.51 -5.45
C ALA A 75 -9.88 13.66 -5.95
N GLY A 76 -9.86 13.88 -7.26
CA GLY A 76 -9.11 14.96 -7.91
C GLY A 76 -7.59 14.81 -7.84
N VAL A 77 -7.07 13.66 -7.39
CA VAL A 77 -5.63 13.41 -7.26
C VAL A 77 -5.17 12.33 -8.22
N ASN A 78 -5.85 11.17 -8.21
CA ASN A 78 -5.47 10.02 -9.03
C ASN A 78 -6.68 9.25 -9.61
N ASP A 79 -7.85 9.88 -9.67
CA ASP A 79 -9.12 9.24 -10.05
C ASP A 79 -9.63 9.62 -11.45
N THR A 80 -8.75 10.14 -12.32
CA THR A 80 -9.12 10.53 -13.69
C THR A 80 -8.97 9.38 -14.69
N VAL A 81 -9.72 9.44 -15.79
CA VAL A 81 -9.66 8.43 -16.86
C VAL A 81 -8.28 8.40 -17.51
N GLU A 82 -7.62 9.55 -17.66
CA GLU A 82 -6.28 9.65 -18.25
C GLU A 82 -5.26 8.85 -17.43
N LEU A 83 -5.33 8.92 -16.10
CA LEU A 83 -4.47 8.15 -15.21
C LEU A 83 -4.81 6.65 -15.22
N ALA A 84 -6.07 6.28 -15.46
CA ALA A 84 -6.45 4.89 -15.68
C ALA A 84 -5.81 4.33 -16.96
N MET A 85 -5.79 5.15 -18.03
CA MET A 85 -5.19 4.77 -19.31
C MET A 85 -3.67 4.66 -19.20
N GLU A 86 -3.03 5.61 -18.53
CA GLU A 86 -1.59 5.55 -18.22
C GLU A 86 -1.26 4.31 -17.37
N LEU A 87 -2.08 3.98 -16.38
CA LEU A 87 -1.90 2.76 -15.59
C LEU A 87 -2.02 1.50 -16.47
N ALA A 88 -2.99 1.44 -17.37
CA ALA A 88 -3.14 0.31 -18.28
C ALA A 88 -1.91 0.15 -19.19
N GLU A 89 -1.39 1.25 -19.74
CA GLU A 89 -0.18 1.25 -20.57
C GLU A 89 1.04 0.75 -19.79
N LEU A 90 1.24 1.25 -18.56
CA LEU A 90 2.28 0.74 -17.66
C LEU A 90 2.15 -0.78 -17.48
N LEU A 91 0.97 -1.28 -17.14
CA LEU A 91 0.78 -2.71 -16.88
C LEU A 91 1.04 -3.57 -18.12
N HIS A 92 0.64 -3.10 -19.31
CA HIS A 92 0.92 -3.79 -20.57
C HIS A 92 2.41 -3.90 -20.88
N GLU A 93 3.19 -2.86 -20.58
CA GLU A 93 4.66 -2.88 -20.76
C GLU A 93 5.32 -4.01 -19.95
N TRP A 94 4.80 -4.28 -18.75
CA TRP A 94 5.32 -5.32 -17.86
C TRP A 94 4.75 -6.71 -18.11
N GLY A 95 3.78 -6.86 -19.03
CA GLY A 95 3.21 -8.12 -19.47
C GLY A 95 1.95 -8.57 -18.70
N PRO A 96 1.56 -9.86 -18.81
CA PRO A 96 0.38 -10.38 -18.12
C PRO A 96 0.67 -10.71 -16.66
N GLY A 97 -0.35 -11.16 -15.93
CA GLY A 97 -0.20 -11.65 -14.55
C GLY A 97 -0.51 -10.60 -13.49
N TYR A 98 -1.30 -9.57 -13.85
CA TYR A 98 -1.68 -8.49 -12.96
C TYR A 98 -3.19 -8.37 -12.79
N HIS A 99 -3.61 -7.91 -11.62
CA HIS A 99 -4.99 -7.55 -11.29
C HIS A 99 -4.97 -6.21 -10.57
N VAL A 100 -5.87 -5.29 -10.92
CA VAL A 100 -6.00 -4.01 -10.21
C VAL A 100 -7.16 -4.08 -9.24
N ASN A 101 -6.89 -3.80 -7.97
CA ASN A 101 -7.92 -3.65 -6.95
C ASN A 101 -8.11 -2.15 -6.64
N LEU A 102 -9.18 -1.57 -7.17
CA LEU A 102 -9.56 -0.17 -6.92
C LEU A 102 -10.18 -0.05 -5.54
N ILE A 103 -9.65 0.85 -4.71
CA ILE A 103 -10.10 1.08 -3.34
C ILE A 103 -10.54 2.53 -3.22
N PRO A 104 -11.85 2.83 -3.30
CA PRO A 104 -12.34 4.18 -3.05
C PRO A 104 -11.94 4.63 -1.65
N PHE A 105 -11.24 5.75 -1.54
CA PHE A 105 -10.74 6.24 -0.26
C PHE A 105 -11.87 6.48 0.74
N ASN A 106 -11.64 6.10 1.99
CA ASN A 106 -12.48 6.43 3.12
C ASN A 106 -11.80 7.57 3.89
N PRO A 107 -12.43 8.76 3.99
CA PRO A 107 -11.86 9.87 4.74
C PRO A 107 -11.56 9.48 6.18
N ILE A 108 -10.42 9.97 6.68
CA ILE A 108 -10.04 9.92 8.09
C ILE A 108 -9.71 11.34 8.53
N GLU A 109 -9.93 11.67 9.79
CA GLU A 109 -9.82 13.04 10.32
C GLU A 109 -8.45 13.69 10.05
N SER A 110 -7.39 12.89 9.92
CA SER A 110 -6.02 13.37 9.72
C SER A 110 -5.54 13.42 8.26
N SER A 111 -6.44 13.31 7.27
CA SER A 111 -6.07 13.31 5.86
C SER A 111 -6.75 14.41 5.07
N ASP A 112 -5.97 15.14 4.27
CA ASP A 112 -6.48 16.14 3.32
C ASP A 112 -7.12 15.52 2.07
N TYR A 113 -7.03 14.19 1.92
CA TYR A 113 -7.61 13.49 0.78
C TYR A 113 -9.11 13.26 0.94
N GLN A 114 -9.81 13.19 -0.19
CA GLN A 114 -11.26 13.03 -0.22
C GLN A 114 -11.68 11.75 -0.92
N ARG A 115 -12.87 11.26 -0.56
CA ARG A 115 -13.51 10.12 -1.23
C ARG A 115 -13.85 10.50 -2.67
N PRO A 116 -13.47 9.68 -3.67
CA PRO A 116 -13.83 9.94 -5.06
C PRO A 116 -15.34 9.77 -5.27
N TYR A 117 -15.89 10.49 -6.25
CA TYR A 117 -17.26 10.28 -6.66
C TYR A 117 -17.45 8.87 -7.25
N LYS A 118 -18.61 8.27 -7.00
CA LYS A 118 -18.95 6.94 -7.56
C LYS A 118 -18.77 6.91 -9.09
N LYS A 119 -19.16 7.98 -9.79
CA LYS A 119 -18.98 8.11 -11.24
C LYS A 119 -17.51 8.04 -11.66
N SER A 120 -16.60 8.67 -10.90
CA SER A 120 -15.16 8.66 -11.21
C SER A 120 -14.58 7.27 -11.03
N VAL A 121 -14.96 6.57 -9.94
CA VAL A 121 -14.53 5.19 -9.68
C VAL A 121 -14.98 4.25 -10.81
N LEU A 122 -16.24 4.36 -11.25
CA LEU A 122 -16.77 3.55 -12.34
C LEU A 122 -16.07 3.85 -13.67
N ALA A 123 -15.93 5.14 -14.02
CA ALA A 123 -15.22 5.54 -15.23
C ALA A 123 -13.75 5.07 -15.25
N PHE A 124 -13.07 5.10 -14.09
CA PHE A 124 -11.71 4.57 -13.96
C PHE A 124 -11.66 3.05 -14.19
N SER A 125 -12.61 2.31 -13.62
CA SER A 125 -12.76 0.85 -13.83
C SER A 125 -13.04 0.52 -15.29
N GLU A 126 -14.01 1.20 -15.90
CA GLU A 126 -14.39 1.02 -17.31
C GLU A 126 -13.21 1.33 -18.25
N ALA A 127 -12.42 2.36 -17.96
CA ALA A 127 -11.22 2.68 -18.73
C ALA A 127 -10.18 1.55 -18.66
N LEU A 128 -9.92 0.98 -17.47
CA LEU A 128 -9.04 -0.18 -17.31
C LEU A 128 -9.57 -1.42 -18.04
N GLU A 129 -10.86 -1.71 -17.90
CA GLU A 129 -11.53 -2.85 -18.55
C GLU A 129 -11.49 -2.74 -20.08
N SER A 130 -11.70 -1.53 -20.63
CA SER A 130 -11.61 -1.26 -22.07
C SER A 130 -10.21 -1.56 -22.63
N ARG A 131 -9.19 -1.49 -21.77
CA ARG A 131 -7.80 -1.85 -22.07
C ARG A 131 -7.45 -3.28 -21.67
N LYS A 132 -8.44 -4.13 -21.37
CA LYS A 132 -8.29 -5.54 -21.00
C LYS A 132 -7.50 -5.78 -19.70
N ILE A 133 -7.48 -4.80 -18.80
CA ILE A 133 -6.93 -4.98 -17.46
C ILE A 133 -7.99 -5.63 -16.58
N THR A 134 -7.64 -6.71 -15.88
CA THR A 134 -8.54 -7.30 -14.88
C THR A 134 -8.61 -6.37 -13.68
N VAL A 135 -9.81 -5.90 -13.35
CA VAL A 135 -10.03 -4.93 -12.27
C VAL A 135 -11.15 -5.39 -11.35
N SER A 136 -11.07 -5.01 -10.08
CA SER A 136 -12.17 -5.12 -9.11
C SER A 136 -12.28 -3.84 -8.31
N ILE A 137 -13.50 -3.43 -7.98
CA ILE A 137 -13.74 -2.32 -7.03
C ILE A 137 -14.04 -2.93 -5.66
N ARG A 138 -13.22 -2.58 -4.67
CA ARG A 138 -13.43 -3.00 -3.29
C ARG A 138 -14.67 -2.32 -2.72
N GLN A 139 -15.70 -3.12 -2.42
CA GLN A 139 -16.90 -2.64 -1.76
C GLN A 139 -16.58 -2.18 -0.34
N THR A 140 -16.84 -0.90 -0.05
CA THR A 140 -16.75 -0.38 1.31
C THR A 140 -17.94 -0.89 2.13
N ARG A 141 -17.77 -1.98 2.88
CA ARG A 141 -18.75 -2.36 3.91
C ARG A 141 -18.65 -1.33 5.05
N GLY A 142 -19.76 -0.68 5.44
CA GLY A 142 -19.83 0.07 6.70
C GLY A 142 -19.86 1.61 6.64
N LEU A 143 -20.21 2.23 5.51
CA LEU A 143 -20.53 3.68 5.54
C LEU A 143 -21.87 3.98 6.24
N ASP A 144 -22.74 2.98 6.44
CA ASP A 144 -24.04 3.13 7.12
C ASP A 144 -24.04 2.80 8.62
N ALA A 145 -22.95 2.28 9.21
CA ALA A 145 -22.88 2.07 10.65
C ALA A 145 -21.44 1.82 11.10
N SER A 146 -20.83 2.82 11.75
CA SER A 146 -19.98 2.67 12.95
C SER A 146 -18.83 1.64 12.96
N ALA A 147 -18.34 1.17 11.81
CA ALA A 147 -17.34 0.10 11.77
C ALA A 147 -16.34 0.26 10.60
N ALA A 148 -15.74 1.44 10.45
CA ALA A 148 -14.53 1.58 9.66
C ALA A 148 -13.33 1.16 10.51
N CYS A 149 -13.00 -0.13 10.48
CA CYS A 149 -11.71 -0.65 10.95
C CYS A 149 -10.58 -0.16 10.04
N GLY A 150 -10.19 1.11 10.22
CA GLY A 150 -8.90 1.71 9.91
C GLY A 150 -8.30 2.40 11.15
N GLN A 151 -8.86 2.15 12.34
CA GLN A 151 -8.60 2.84 13.60
C GLN A 151 -7.47 2.25 14.44
N LEU A 152 -6.67 1.31 13.92
CA LEU A 152 -5.48 0.86 14.65
C LEU A 152 -4.36 1.88 14.45
N ARG A 153 -4.50 3.04 15.12
CA ARG A 153 -3.37 3.88 15.51
C ARG A 153 -2.61 3.14 16.60
N ASN A 154 -1.38 2.74 16.32
CA ASN A 154 -0.43 2.48 17.40
C ASN A 154 -0.05 3.83 18.01
N GLU A 155 -0.69 4.21 19.11
CA GLU A 155 -0.23 5.32 19.97
C GLU A 155 1.08 4.98 20.71
N PHE A 156 1.59 3.76 20.59
CA PHE A 156 2.77 3.27 21.31
C PHE A 156 4.03 3.13 20.45
N GLN A 157 4.42 4.15 19.69
CA GLN A 157 5.79 4.23 19.15
C GLN A 157 6.32 5.66 19.08
N LYS A 158 6.25 6.40 20.20
CA LYS A 158 7.11 7.57 20.46
C LYS A 158 7.48 7.65 21.95
N THR A 159 8.20 6.65 22.44
CA THR A 159 9.07 6.85 23.60
C THR A 159 10.40 6.17 23.29
N PRO A 160 11.50 6.92 23.08
CA PRO A 160 12.83 6.34 23.06
C PRO A 160 13.05 5.64 24.40
N LEU A 161 13.43 4.37 24.38
CA LEU A 161 13.86 3.62 25.56
C LEU A 161 15.26 4.10 26.01
N LEU A 162 15.40 5.38 26.33
CA LEU A 162 16.63 5.95 26.90
C LEU A 162 16.27 7.19 27.74
N ALA A 163 15.84 6.94 28.98
CA ALA A 163 15.95 7.88 30.10
C ALA A 163 15.69 7.11 31.40
N GLY A 164 16.72 6.47 31.93
CA GLY A 164 16.63 5.67 33.15
C GLY A 164 17.96 5.07 33.56
N SER A 165 19.04 5.82 33.41
CA SER A 165 20.37 5.48 33.96
C SER A 165 20.83 6.68 34.79
N GLY A 166 20.33 6.75 36.01
CA GLY A 166 20.67 7.80 36.96
C GLY A 166 19.61 7.88 38.04
N ASP A 167 19.56 6.87 38.93
CA ASP A 167 19.06 6.96 40.31
C ASP A 167 19.00 5.56 40.98
N VAL A 168 20.10 4.81 40.93
CA VAL A 168 20.23 3.56 41.71
C VAL A 168 21.29 3.70 42.82
N GLU A 169 22.11 4.74 42.80
CA GLU A 169 23.26 4.87 43.73
C GLU A 169 22.94 5.65 45.03
N SER A 170 21.79 6.34 45.11
CA SER A 170 21.40 7.12 46.30
C SER A 170 20.58 6.33 47.33
N GLN A 171 20.01 5.17 46.98
CA GLN A 171 19.19 4.37 47.90
C GLN A 171 19.95 3.22 48.59
N LEU A 172 21.18 2.89 48.17
CA LEU A 172 21.97 1.81 48.79
C LEU A 172 22.82 2.26 50.00
N LYS A 173 22.96 3.57 50.26
CA LYS A 173 23.77 4.08 51.39
C LYS A 173 23.00 4.28 52.72
N MET A 174 21.70 3.99 52.77
CA MET A 174 20.89 4.12 53.98
C MET A 174 20.51 2.80 54.66
N ALA A 175 20.95 1.64 54.15
CA ALA A 175 20.60 0.32 54.69
C ALA A 175 21.74 -0.43 55.39
N VAL A 176 22.91 0.20 55.61
CA VAL A 176 24.09 -0.44 56.27
C VAL A 176 24.59 0.37 57.48
N ALA A 177 23.78 1.28 58.01
CA ALA A 177 24.09 2.00 59.24
C ALA A 177 22.89 1.97 60.19
N SER A 178 22.59 0.79 60.73
CA SER A 178 21.83 0.56 61.96
C SER A 178 22.13 -0.84 62.46
#